data_AF-A0A2J8UFY1-F1
#
_entry.id   AF-A0A2J8UFY1-F1
#
_cell.length_a   1.000
_cell.length_b   1.000
_cell.length_c   1.000
_cell.angle_alpha   90.00
_cell.angle_beta   90.00
_cell.angle_gamma   90.00
#
_symmetry.space_group_name_H-M   'P 1'
#
loop_
_entity.id
_entity.type
_entity.pdbx_description
1 polymer ?
#
loop_
_entity_poly.entity_id
_entity_poly.type
_entity_poly.pdbx_seq_one_letter_code
_entity_poly.pdbx_strand_id
1 'polypeptide(L)'
;MKLLARVLFTLGSRLPCGLAPPRFFSYGTKILYQNTEALQSKFFSPLQKAMLPPNSFQGKVAFITGGGTGLGKGMTTLLSSLGAQCVIASRNAFL
;
A
#
# COMPACT_ATOMS: atom_id res chain seq x y z
N MET A 1 63.67 3.52 -2.52
CA MET A 1 63.83 4.83 -1.86
C MET A 1 62.51 5.13 -1.15
N LYS A 2 62.58 5.32 0.17
CA LYS A 2 61.45 5.45 1.11
C LYS A 2 60.86 6.86 1.10
N LEU A 3 59.53 6.98 1.19
CA LEU A 3 58.74 8.00 1.92
C LEU A 3 57.26 7.62 1.69
N LEU A 4 56.49 6.97 2.55
CA LEU A 4 56.11 7.17 3.96
C LEU A 4 55.61 8.57 4.31
N ALA A 5 54.30 8.80 4.14
CA ALA A 5 53.57 9.82 4.87
C ALA A 5 52.44 9.13 5.65
N ARG A 6 52.67 8.97 6.95
CA ARG A 6 51.71 8.50 7.96
C ARG A 6 50.88 9.71 8.39
N VAL A 7 49.57 9.67 8.19
CA VAL A 7 48.65 10.53 8.97
C VAL A 7 48.15 9.69 10.14
N LEU A 8 48.63 10.06 11.32
CA LEU A 8 48.31 9.49 12.60
C LEU A 8 47.02 10.17 13.11
N PHE A 9 45.87 9.50 13.02
CA PHE A 9 44.69 9.92 13.79
C PHE A 9 44.67 9.13 15.11
N THR A 10 44.64 9.92 16.17
CA THR A 10 44.82 9.52 17.57
C THR A 10 43.70 8.63 18.10
N LEU A 11 44.13 7.65 18.89
CA LEU A 11 43.35 6.68 19.64
C LEU A 11 42.32 7.34 20.58
N GLY A 12 41.03 7.24 20.25
CA GLY A 12 39.90 7.53 21.14
C GLY A 12 39.28 6.24 21.65
N SER A 13 39.80 5.72 22.76
CA SER A 13 39.33 4.51 23.43
C SER A 13 38.01 4.74 24.17
N ARG A 14 36.92 4.05 23.78
CA ARG A 14 35.79 3.73 24.68
C ARG A 14 35.19 2.34 24.36
N LEU A 15 35.55 1.38 25.23
CA LEU A 15 34.83 0.20 25.75
C LEU A 15 34.27 -0.88 24.77
N PRO A 16 34.52 -2.18 25.02
CA PRO A 16 34.03 -3.27 24.17
C PRO A 16 32.53 -3.52 24.38
N CYS A 17 31.79 -3.52 23.26
CA CYS A 17 30.40 -3.94 23.18
C CYS A 17 30.23 -5.37 23.70
N GLY A 18 29.27 -5.56 24.61
CA GLY A 18 28.87 -6.87 25.10
C GLY A 18 28.38 -7.77 23.97
N LEU A 19 28.91 -8.99 23.94
CA LEU A 19 28.51 -10.09 23.07
C LEU A 19 27.08 -10.54 23.42
N ALA A 20 26.09 -10.09 22.65
CA ALA A 20 24.83 -10.80 22.52
C ALA A 20 24.93 -11.75 21.31
N PRO A 21 24.64 -13.06 21.44
CA PRO A 21 24.59 -13.92 20.27
C PRO A 21 23.50 -13.39 19.31
N PRO A 22 23.75 -13.38 17.99
CA PRO A 22 22.69 -13.04 17.04
C PRO A 22 21.56 -14.04 17.25
N ARG A 23 20.40 -13.54 17.69
CA ARG A 23 19.18 -14.36 17.79
C ARG A 23 18.81 -14.78 16.39
N PHE A 24 19.19 -15.99 16.02
CA PHE A 24 18.80 -16.63 14.77
C PHE A 24 17.28 -16.81 14.85
N PHE A 25 16.54 -15.87 14.27
CA PHE A 25 15.12 -16.03 14.04
C PHE A 25 14.98 -17.21 13.07
N SER A 26 14.62 -18.37 13.61
CA SER A 26 14.28 -19.54 12.80
C SER A 26 13.18 -19.12 11.83
N TYR A 27 13.43 -19.26 10.53
CA TYR A 27 12.40 -19.21 9.49
C TYR A 27 11.52 -20.48 9.55
N GLY A 28 11.01 -20.80 10.74
CA GLY A 28 10.06 -21.88 10.94
C GLY A 28 8.74 -21.52 10.28
N THR A 29 8.19 -22.46 9.50
CA THR A 29 6.81 -22.54 8.97
C THR A 29 6.47 -21.85 7.63
N LYS A 30 7.27 -22.07 6.57
CA LYS A 30 6.80 -21.83 5.18
C LYS A 30 5.67 -22.78 4.72
N ILE A 31 5.53 -23.97 5.32
CA ILE A 31 4.56 -25.00 4.91
C ILE A 31 3.12 -24.69 5.37
N LEU A 32 2.93 -24.14 6.58
CA LEU A 32 1.58 -23.82 7.09
C LEU A 32 0.97 -22.59 6.41
N TYR A 33 1.80 -21.62 6.02
CA TYR A 33 1.35 -20.40 5.33
C TYR A 33 0.63 -20.72 4.01
N GLN A 34 1.15 -21.67 3.22
CA GLN A 34 0.56 -22.04 1.92
C GLN A 34 -0.88 -22.59 2.02
N ASN A 35 -1.23 -23.27 3.11
CA ASN A 35 -2.58 -23.81 3.30
C ASN A 35 -3.58 -22.69 3.66
N THR A 36 -3.15 -21.68 4.42
CA THR A 36 -4.01 -20.55 4.80
C THR A 36 -4.33 -19.63 3.62
N GLU A 37 -3.38 -19.38 2.72
CA GLU A 37 -3.59 -18.53 1.53
C GLU A 37 -4.69 -19.08 0.60
N ALA A 38 -4.71 -20.40 0.40
CA ALA A 38 -5.73 -21.07 -0.42
C ALA A 38 -7.14 -20.94 0.19
N LEU A 39 -7.25 -21.03 1.52
CA LEU A 39 -8.52 -20.81 2.23
C LEU A 39 -8.93 -19.33 2.20
N GLN A 40 -7.99 -18.41 2.42
CA GLN A 40 -8.26 -16.97 2.35
C GLN A 40 -8.74 -16.55 0.98
N SER A 41 -8.07 -17.02 -0.09
CA SER A 41 -8.52 -16.75 -1.46
C SER A 41 -9.90 -17.34 -1.74
N LYS A 42 -10.24 -18.50 -1.16
CA LYS A 42 -11.55 -19.14 -1.36
C LYS A 42 -12.67 -18.39 -0.64
N PHE A 43 -12.46 -18.02 0.62
CA PHE A 43 -13.50 -17.39 1.45
C PHE A 43 -13.60 -15.87 1.29
N PHE A 44 -12.50 -15.18 0.94
CA PHE A 44 -12.43 -13.72 0.81
C PHE A 44 -12.05 -13.28 -0.61
N SER A 45 -12.59 -13.98 -1.61
CA SER A 45 -12.44 -13.54 -3.00
C SER A 45 -13.13 -12.19 -3.22
N PRO A 46 -12.45 -11.18 -3.80
CA PRO A 46 -13.03 -9.86 -3.96
C PRO A 46 -14.05 -9.87 -5.10
N LEU A 47 -15.28 -9.50 -4.77
CA LEU A 47 -16.34 -9.37 -5.75
C LEU A 47 -16.37 -7.91 -6.26
N GLN A 48 -15.64 -7.65 -7.35
CA GLN A 48 -15.41 -6.29 -7.88
C GLN A 48 -16.52 -5.76 -8.80
N LYS A 49 -17.73 -6.31 -8.73
CA LYS A 49 -18.87 -5.90 -9.56
C LYS A 49 -19.78 -4.94 -8.78
N ALA A 50 -20.60 -4.18 -9.50
CA ALA A 50 -21.61 -3.34 -8.87
C ALA A 50 -22.57 -4.19 -8.03
N MET A 51 -22.78 -3.79 -6.77
CA MET A 51 -23.67 -4.48 -5.83
C MET A 51 -25.13 -4.08 -6.02
N LEU A 52 -25.40 -2.84 -6.41
CA LEU A 52 -26.74 -2.29 -6.52
C LEU A 52 -27.37 -2.59 -7.88
N PRO A 53 -28.71 -2.61 -7.97
CA PRO A 53 -29.41 -2.76 -9.24
C PRO A 53 -29.01 -1.67 -10.24
N PRO A 54 -29.05 -1.97 -11.56
CA PRO A 54 -28.80 -0.99 -12.59
C PRO A 54 -29.79 0.19 -12.47
N ASN A 55 -29.32 1.40 -12.79
CA ASN A 55 -30.12 2.64 -12.74
C ASN A 55 -30.68 3.01 -11.35
N SER A 56 -30.16 2.41 -10.27
CA SER A 56 -30.58 2.71 -8.89
C SER A 56 -30.34 4.17 -8.48
N PHE A 57 -29.43 4.88 -9.15
CA PHE A 57 -29.17 6.31 -8.93
C PHE A 57 -29.67 7.20 -10.08
N GLN A 58 -30.54 6.69 -10.97
CA GLN A 58 -31.10 7.49 -12.05
C GLN A 58 -31.79 8.75 -11.52
N GLY A 59 -31.47 9.89 -12.13
CA GLY A 59 -32.03 11.20 -11.74
C GLY A 59 -31.49 11.76 -10.42
N LYS A 60 -30.43 11.16 -9.85
CA LYS A 60 -29.71 11.71 -8.70
C LYS A 60 -28.44 12.43 -9.17
N VAL A 61 -28.07 13.48 -8.43
CA VAL A 61 -26.82 14.21 -8.64
C VAL A 61 -25.87 13.90 -7.48
N ALA A 62 -24.64 13.49 -7.79
CA ALA A 62 -23.61 13.20 -6.82
C ALA A 62 -22.43 14.18 -6.95
N PHE A 63 -22.05 14.85 -5.87
CA PHE A 63 -20.88 15.74 -5.83
C PHE A 63 -19.73 15.04 -5.11
N ILE A 64 -18.61 14.80 -5.81
CA ILE A 64 -17.46 14.05 -5.27
C ILE A 64 -16.19 14.91 -5.32
N THR A 65 -15.62 15.21 -4.15
CA THR A 65 -14.30 15.84 -4.05
C THR A 65 -13.19 14.82 -4.30
N GLY A 66 -12.15 15.20 -5.04
CA GLY A 66 -11.10 14.27 -5.46
C GLY A 66 -11.57 13.17 -6.43
N GLY A 67 -12.71 13.36 -7.09
CA GLY A 67 -13.34 12.34 -7.95
C GLY A 67 -12.57 11.97 -9.23
N GLY A 68 -11.48 12.66 -9.57
CA GLY A 68 -10.67 12.40 -10.76
C GLY A 68 -9.64 11.27 -10.61
N THR A 69 -9.26 10.88 -9.38
CA THR A 69 -8.19 9.88 -9.15
C THR A 69 -8.49 8.90 -8.00
N GLY A 70 -7.75 7.79 -7.94
CA GLY A 70 -7.78 6.83 -6.83
C GLY A 70 -9.17 6.32 -6.47
N LEU A 71 -9.47 6.32 -5.17
CA LEU A 71 -10.77 5.90 -4.63
C LEU A 71 -11.92 6.79 -5.12
N GLY A 72 -11.70 8.11 -5.21
CA GLY A 72 -12.70 9.06 -5.69
C GLY A 72 -13.15 8.74 -7.13
N LYS A 73 -12.21 8.38 -7.99
CA LYS A 73 -12.50 7.92 -9.36
C LYS A 73 -13.30 6.62 -9.37
N GLY A 74 -12.92 5.65 -8.54
CA GLY A 74 -13.66 4.39 -8.42
C GLY A 74 -15.11 4.62 -8.00
N MET A 75 -15.33 5.46 -6.99
CA MET A 75 -16.67 5.84 -6.53
C MET A 75 -17.47 6.56 -7.61
N THR A 76 -16.88 7.57 -8.25
CA THR A 76 -17.52 8.34 -9.32
C THR A 76 -17.91 7.44 -10.48
N THR A 77 -17.02 6.53 -10.88
CA THR A 77 -17.26 5.58 -11.99
C THR A 77 -18.44 4.67 -11.67
N LEU A 78 -18.48 4.10 -10.45
CA LEU A 78 -19.57 3.23 -10.03
C LEU A 78 -20.91 3.97 -9.95
N LEU A 79 -20.95 5.14 -9.30
CA LEU A 79 -22.18 5.94 -9.20
C LEU A 79 -22.70 6.38 -10.56
N SER A 80 -21.81 6.81 -11.45
CA SER A 80 -22.17 7.18 -12.82
C SER A 80 -22.70 5.98 -13.61
N SER A 81 -22.07 4.80 -13.48
CA SER A 81 -22.56 3.57 -14.13
C SER A 81 -23.95 3.12 -13.66
N LEU A 82 -24.35 3.52 -12.45
CA LEU A 82 -25.65 3.25 -11.86
C LEU A 82 -26.68 4.36 -12.13
N GLY A 83 -26.36 5.33 -13.00
CA GLY A 83 -27.30 6.35 -13.49
C GLY A 83 -27.22 7.72 -12.79
N ALA A 84 -26.28 7.92 -11.86
CA ALA A 84 -26.10 9.23 -11.25
C ALA A 84 -25.44 10.23 -12.21
N GLN A 85 -25.92 11.47 -12.22
CA GLN A 85 -25.19 12.59 -12.79
C GLN A 85 -24.11 13.03 -11.79
N CYS A 86 -22.84 12.79 -12.11
CA CYS A 86 -21.74 13.06 -11.19
C CYS A 86 -21.06 14.39 -11.50
N VAL A 87 -20.78 15.18 -10.47
CA VAL A 87 -19.95 16.38 -10.51
C VAL A 87 -18.72 16.11 -9.66
N ILE A 88 -17.53 16.24 -10.24
CA ILE A 88 -16.27 16.05 -9.53
C ILE A 88 -15.54 17.37 -9.34
N ALA A 89 -14.90 17.54 -8.19
CA ALA A 89 -14.13 18.75 -7.89
C ALA A 89 -12.76 18.38 -7.31
N SER A 90 -11.70 18.98 -7.85
CA SER A 90 -10.32 18.78 -7.37
C SER A 90 -9.48 20.02 -7.69
N ARG A 91 -8.29 20.13 -7.07
CA ARG A 91 -7.35 21.24 -7.31
C ARG A 91 -6.75 21.21 -8.73
N ASN A 92 -6.62 20.02 -9.30
CA ASN A 92 -6.01 19.82 -10.61
C ASN A 92 -7.14 19.59 -11.63
N ALA A 93 -7.31 20.53 -12.56
CA ALA A 93 -8.34 20.46 -13.60
C ALA A 93 -7.95 19.58 -14.81
N PHE A 94 -6.71 19.08 -14.84
CA PHE A 94 -6.09 18.42 -16.02
C PHE A 94 -5.95 16.89 -15.91
N LEU A 95 -6.60 16.23 -14.95
CA LEU A 95 -6.62 14.77 -14.77
C LEU A 95 -8.05 14.28 -14.54
#